data_AF-E3GJ20-F1
#
_entry.id   AF-E3GJ20-F1
#
_cell.length_a   1.000
_cell.length_b   1.000
_cell.length_c   1.000
_cell.angle_alpha   90.00
_cell.angle_beta   90.00
_cell.angle_gamma   90.00
#
_symmetry.space_group_name_H-M   'P 1'
#
loop_
_entity.id
_entity.type
_entity.pdbx_description
1 polymer ?
#
loop_
_entity_poly.entity_id
_entity_poly.type
_entity_poly.pdbx_seq_one_letter_code
_entity_poly.pdbx_strand_id
1 'polypeptide(L)'
;MKIIEAGVSAPEGLADITEQVREYIREVRLKDGFVHIQIPERTCAVTITINDDFNIDKDFLNKINRFLPKYNGMQFTGWTTSNVKASLVGMSEQVMVESGELILGLHQSIYMVEFNGPSTDRRIYLSHMGTTLAEGEEPRLPQVLEDLYAADLAKEQAEKEEQDRIIAEMRAEYAERIRKQKEEAARAAAESEQKDGE
;
A
#
# COMPACT_ATOMS: atom_id res chain seq x y z
N MET A 1 -7.20 5.64 -26.70
CA MET A 1 -7.41 4.45 -25.85
C MET A 1 -6.22 3.53 -26.02
N LYS A 2 -5.69 2.96 -24.93
CA LYS A 2 -4.62 1.94 -24.92
C LYS A 2 -5.09 0.76 -24.08
N ILE A 3 -4.62 -0.45 -24.40
CA ILE A 3 -4.82 -1.63 -23.56
C ILE A 3 -3.46 -2.00 -22.99
N ILE A 4 -3.40 -2.18 -21.67
CA ILE A 4 -2.25 -2.76 -20.97
C ILE A 4 -2.66 -4.13 -20.41
N GLU A 5 -1.67 -4.95 -20.11
CA GLU A 5 -1.87 -6.27 -19.51
C GLU A 5 -1.23 -6.31 -18.13
N ALA A 6 -1.92 -6.96 -17.20
CA ALA A 6 -1.42 -7.26 -15.87
C ALA A 6 -1.93 -8.64 -15.43
N GLY A 7 -1.28 -9.22 -14.43
CA GLY A 7 -1.62 -10.56 -13.98
C GLY A 7 -1.09 -10.87 -12.60
N VAL A 8 -1.64 -11.91 -12.00
CA VAL A 8 -1.17 -12.48 -10.74
C VAL A 8 -1.08 -13.99 -10.86
N SER A 9 -0.07 -14.59 -10.24
CA SER A 9 0.16 -16.05 -10.22
C SER A 9 -0.63 -16.77 -9.13
N ALA A 10 -1.31 -16.03 -8.26
CA ALA A 10 -2.12 -16.56 -7.17
C ALA A 10 -3.63 -16.58 -7.52
N PRO A 11 -4.46 -17.38 -6.83
CA PRO A 11 -5.91 -17.37 -7.03
C PRO A 11 -6.59 -16.03 -6.74
N GLU A 12 -6.01 -15.24 -5.84
CA GLU A 12 -6.37 -13.85 -5.59
C GLU A 12 -5.07 -13.07 -5.39
N GLY A 13 -5.01 -11.83 -5.85
CA GLY A 13 -3.78 -11.05 -5.80
C GLY A 13 -3.99 -9.61 -6.22
N LEU A 14 -3.02 -8.76 -5.90
CA LEU A 14 -2.94 -7.38 -6.36
C LEU A 14 -1.74 -7.25 -7.31
N ALA A 15 -1.89 -6.51 -8.41
CA ALA A 15 -0.80 -6.11 -9.28
C ALA A 15 -0.77 -4.58 -9.35
N ASP A 16 0.38 -3.98 -9.03
CA ASP A 16 0.57 -2.53 -9.17
C ASP A 16 0.66 -2.18 -10.66
N ILE A 17 -0.26 -1.33 -11.11
CA ILE A 17 -0.33 -0.86 -12.50
C ILE A 17 0.00 0.63 -12.62
N THR A 18 0.42 1.27 -11.53
CA THR A 18 0.64 2.72 -11.45
C THR A 18 1.62 3.19 -12.50
N GLU A 19 2.75 2.50 -12.67
CA GLU A 19 3.76 2.92 -13.65
C GLU A 19 3.27 2.74 -15.08
N GLN A 20 2.52 1.67 -15.38
CA GLN A 20 1.91 1.48 -16.70
C GLN A 20 0.90 2.59 -17.04
N VAL A 21 0.18 3.10 -16.02
CA VAL A 21 -0.73 4.25 -16.16
C VAL A 21 0.07 5.56 -16.35
N ARG A 22 1.17 5.77 -15.62
CA ARG A 22 2.07 6.92 -15.82
C ARG A 22 2.71 6.92 -17.21
N GLU A 23 3.16 5.75 -17.68
CA GLU A 23 3.67 5.57 -19.05
C GLU A 23 2.61 5.97 -20.08
N TYR A 24 1.37 5.54 -19.89
CA TYR A 24 0.28 5.94 -20.77
C TYR A 24 0.07 7.46 -20.80
N ILE A 25 0.08 8.13 -19.64
CA ILE A 25 -0.03 9.60 -19.53
C ILE A 25 1.10 10.31 -20.29
N ARG A 26 2.35 9.83 -20.12
CA ARG A 26 3.52 10.37 -20.82
C ARG A 26 3.42 10.18 -22.33
N GLU A 27 3.01 9.00 -22.78
CA GLU A 27 2.83 8.70 -24.21
C GLU A 27 1.79 9.60 -24.88
N VAL A 28 0.65 9.84 -24.22
CA VAL A 28 -0.41 10.70 -24.77
C VAL A 28 -0.18 12.19 -24.48
N ARG A 29 0.90 12.52 -23.75
CA ARG A 29 1.23 13.87 -23.28
C ARG A 29 0.05 14.55 -22.58
N LEU A 30 -0.75 13.81 -21.82
CA LEU A 30 -1.89 14.37 -21.09
C LEU A 30 -1.37 15.36 -20.03
N LYS A 31 -1.91 16.58 -20.01
CA LYS A 31 -1.52 17.65 -19.09
C LYS A 31 -2.50 17.77 -17.94
N ASP A 32 -3.73 18.20 -18.24
CA ASP A 32 -4.78 18.43 -17.26
C ASP A 32 -6.05 17.71 -17.67
N GLY A 33 -6.63 16.90 -16.78
CA GLY A 33 -7.83 16.13 -17.07
C GLY A 33 -7.95 14.89 -16.21
N PHE A 34 -8.33 13.77 -16.82
CA PHE A 34 -8.45 12.48 -16.14
C PHE A 34 -8.06 11.31 -17.04
N VAL A 35 -7.58 10.24 -16.40
CA VAL A 35 -7.45 8.91 -16.99
C VAL A 35 -8.54 8.03 -16.41
N HIS A 36 -9.30 7.39 -17.31
CA HIS A 36 -10.26 6.34 -16.98
C HIS A 36 -9.62 4.98 -17.20
N ILE A 37 -9.62 4.18 -16.15
CA ILE A 37 -9.05 2.83 -16.09
C ILE A 37 -10.22 1.87 -15.95
N GLN A 38 -10.33 0.90 -16.85
CA GLN A 38 -11.43 -0.05 -16.84
C GLN A 38 -10.97 -1.47 -17.11
N ILE A 39 -11.49 -2.41 -16.33
CA ILE A 39 -11.28 -3.84 -16.52
C ILE A 39 -12.64 -4.46 -16.85
N PRO A 40 -12.94 -4.77 -18.12
CA PRO A 40 -14.24 -5.35 -18.51
C PRO A 40 -14.31 -6.86 -18.16
N GLU A 41 -13.92 -7.21 -16.94
CA GLU A 41 -13.88 -8.58 -16.42
C GLU A 41 -14.71 -8.67 -15.14
N ARG A 42 -15.51 -9.72 -15.05
CA ARG A 42 -16.52 -9.80 -13.98
C ARG A 42 -15.96 -10.24 -12.63
N THR A 43 -14.69 -10.61 -12.53
CA THR A 43 -14.02 -11.12 -11.32
C THR A 43 -12.74 -10.37 -10.97
N CYS A 44 -12.47 -9.27 -11.67
CA CYS A 44 -11.29 -8.44 -11.48
C CYS A 44 -11.75 -6.99 -11.28
N ALA A 45 -11.00 -6.25 -10.47
CA ALA A 45 -11.30 -4.87 -10.11
C ALA A 45 -10.06 -3.99 -10.28
N VAL A 46 -10.26 -2.69 -10.25
CA VAL A 46 -9.19 -1.70 -10.10
C VAL A 46 -9.48 -0.88 -8.85
N THR A 47 -8.45 -0.53 -8.09
CA THR A 47 -8.60 0.28 -6.88
C THR A 47 -7.37 1.13 -6.63
N ILE A 48 -7.50 2.14 -5.78
CA ILE A 48 -6.40 2.95 -5.27
C ILE A 48 -6.24 2.64 -3.80
N THR A 49 -5.06 2.16 -3.40
CA THR A 49 -4.77 1.82 -2.00
C THR A 49 -3.33 2.18 -1.66
N ILE A 50 -2.94 1.87 -0.43
CA ILE A 50 -1.61 2.12 0.12
C ILE A 50 -0.51 1.44 -0.73
N ASN A 51 0.56 2.17 -1.01
CA ASN A 51 1.77 1.70 -1.69
C ASN A 51 2.83 1.14 -0.70
N ASP A 52 2.41 0.25 0.20
CA ASP A 52 3.29 -0.30 1.23
C ASP A 52 3.94 -1.61 0.78
N ASP A 53 5.27 -1.68 0.92
CA ASP A 53 6.09 -2.87 0.67
C ASP A 53 5.70 -4.04 1.60
N PHE A 54 5.02 -3.78 2.72
CA PHE A 54 4.63 -4.81 3.69
C PHE A 54 3.22 -5.36 3.46
N ASN A 55 3.11 -6.32 2.54
CA ASN A 55 1.98 -7.26 2.43
C ASN A 55 0.59 -6.64 2.21
N ILE A 56 0.48 -5.48 1.56
CA ILE A 56 -0.82 -4.87 1.25
C ILE A 56 -1.75 -5.85 0.53
N ASP A 57 -1.18 -6.71 -0.32
CA ASP A 57 -1.88 -7.79 -1.00
C ASP A 57 -2.60 -8.72 -0.02
N LYS A 58 -1.88 -9.28 0.95
CA LYS A 58 -2.44 -10.19 1.96
C LYS A 58 -3.42 -9.47 2.85
N ASP A 59 -3.11 -8.25 3.29
CA ASP A 59 -3.92 -7.54 4.26
C ASP A 59 -5.27 -7.12 3.67
N PHE A 60 -5.23 -6.57 2.45
CA PHE A 60 -6.41 -6.23 1.66
C PHE A 60 -7.27 -7.49 1.42
N LEU A 61 -6.66 -8.56 0.90
CA LEU A 61 -7.37 -9.79 0.58
C LEU A 61 -7.91 -10.50 1.82
N ASN A 62 -7.19 -10.49 2.95
CA ASN A 62 -7.66 -11.08 4.21
C ASN A 62 -8.90 -10.35 4.73
N LYS A 63 -8.89 -9.00 4.71
CA LYS A 63 -10.02 -8.18 5.11
C LYS A 63 -11.23 -8.42 4.20
N ILE A 64 -11.03 -8.42 2.87
CA ILE A 64 -12.10 -8.73 1.92
C ILE A 64 -12.62 -10.17 2.05
N ASN A 65 -11.74 -11.16 2.24
CA ASN A 65 -12.14 -12.56 2.42
C ASN A 65 -12.90 -12.79 3.72
N ARG A 66 -12.62 -12.01 4.76
CA ARG A 66 -13.39 -12.04 6.01
C ARG A 66 -14.78 -11.45 5.85
N PHE A 67 -14.92 -10.38 5.05
CA PHE A 67 -16.20 -9.73 4.79
C PHE A 67 -17.07 -10.51 3.80
N LEU A 68 -16.44 -11.06 2.75
CA LEU A 68 -17.07 -11.84 1.68
C LEU A 68 -16.36 -13.20 1.54
N PRO A 69 -16.64 -14.15 2.45
CA PRO A 69 -16.01 -15.46 2.41
C PRO A 69 -16.42 -16.24 1.16
N LYS A 70 -15.50 -17.10 0.70
CA LYS A 70 -15.72 -18.05 -0.40
C LYS A 70 -16.67 -19.20 -0.04
N TYR A 71 -17.03 -19.30 1.24
CA TYR A 71 -17.92 -20.33 1.77
C TYR A 71 -19.03 -19.68 2.58
N ASN A 72 -20.25 -20.18 2.40
CA ASN A 72 -21.38 -19.90 3.29
C ASN A 72 -21.70 -21.18 4.06
N GLY A 73 -21.14 -21.32 5.26
CA GLY A 73 -21.11 -22.61 5.97
C GLY A 73 -20.24 -23.64 5.25
N MET A 74 -20.83 -24.76 4.83
CA MET A 74 -20.14 -25.80 4.05
C MET A 74 -20.25 -25.60 2.53
N GLN A 75 -21.04 -24.64 2.05
CA GLN A 75 -21.27 -24.43 0.63
C GLN A 75 -20.21 -23.48 0.04
N PHE A 76 -19.46 -23.97 -0.94
CA PHE A 76 -18.59 -23.12 -1.76
C PHE A 76 -19.43 -22.26 -2.72
N THR A 77 -19.23 -20.95 -2.68
CA THR A 77 -20.00 -19.98 -3.49
C THR A 77 -19.37 -19.73 -4.86
N GLY A 78 -18.15 -20.24 -5.11
CA GLY A 78 -17.49 -20.18 -6.40
C GLY A 78 -17.26 -18.76 -6.93
N TRP A 79 -17.32 -18.62 -8.24
CA TRP A 79 -17.09 -17.35 -8.95
C TRP A 79 -18.10 -16.26 -8.61
N THR A 80 -19.24 -16.60 -7.98
CA THR A 80 -20.23 -15.62 -7.53
C THR A 80 -19.63 -14.71 -6.46
N THR A 81 -18.85 -15.24 -5.50
CA THR A 81 -18.16 -14.40 -4.51
C THR A 81 -17.13 -13.50 -5.19
N SER A 82 -16.33 -14.02 -6.12
CA SER A 82 -15.35 -13.21 -6.86
C SER A 82 -16.02 -12.08 -7.65
N ASN A 83 -17.21 -12.33 -8.21
CA ASN A 83 -17.99 -11.31 -8.90
C ASN A 83 -18.54 -10.23 -7.98
N VAL A 84 -19.06 -10.61 -6.81
CA VAL A 84 -19.53 -9.64 -5.81
C VAL A 84 -18.37 -8.80 -5.29
N LYS A 85 -17.21 -9.40 -5.01
CA LYS A 85 -16.01 -8.67 -4.62
C LYS A 85 -15.56 -7.66 -5.69
N ALA A 86 -15.48 -8.09 -6.94
CA ALA A 86 -15.10 -7.21 -8.05
C ALA A 86 -16.09 -6.05 -8.23
N SER A 87 -17.40 -6.33 -8.09
CA SER A 87 -18.44 -5.31 -8.20
C SER A 87 -18.42 -4.33 -7.01
N LEU A 88 -18.05 -4.81 -5.81
CA LEU A 88 -17.94 -3.98 -4.61
C LEU A 88 -16.70 -3.07 -4.63
N VAL A 89 -15.56 -3.60 -5.10
CA VAL A 89 -14.33 -2.81 -5.22
C VAL A 89 -14.40 -1.84 -6.38
N GLY A 90 -14.96 -2.26 -7.52
CA GLY A 90 -15.09 -1.43 -8.72
C GLY A 90 -14.29 -1.99 -9.90
N MET A 91 -14.95 -2.14 -11.05
CA MET A 91 -14.31 -2.59 -12.29
C MET A 91 -13.72 -1.43 -13.11
N SER A 92 -13.80 -0.22 -12.57
CA SER A 92 -13.23 0.98 -13.17
C SER A 92 -12.89 2.02 -12.13
N GLU A 93 -11.85 2.79 -12.40
CA GLU A 93 -11.44 3.94 -11.60
C GLU A 93 -11.13 5.13 -12.52
N GLN A 94 -11.43 6.33 -12.05
CA GLN A 94 -11.10 7.57 -12.75
C GLN A 94 -10.12 8.36 -11.88
N VAL A 95 -8.94 8.67 -12.43
CA VAL A 95 -7.87 9.36 -11.69
C VAL A 95 -7.57 10.69 -12.37
N MET A 96 -7.50 11.77 -11.58
CA MET A 96 -7.18 13.09 -12.10
C MET A 96 -5.71 13.18 -12.51
N VAL A 97 -5.46 14.01 -13.52
CA VAL A 97 -4.11 14.35 -13.99
C VAL A 97 -4.02 15.88 -14.01
N GLU A 98 -2.93 16.41 -13.47
CA GLU A 98 -2.66 17.85 -13.48
C GLU A 98 -1.16 18.07 -13.76
N SER A 99 -0.84 19.03 -14.62
CA SER A 99 0.54 19.31 -15.03
C SER A 99 1.32 18.06 -15.49
N GLY A 100 0.64 17.08 -16.06
CA GLY A 100 1.23 15.83 -16.55
C GLY A 100 1.50 14.75 -15.51
N GLU A 101 1.08 14.96 -14.26
CA GLU A 101 1.24 14.02 -13.16
C GLU A 101 -0.11 13.46 -12.68
N LEU A 102 -0.13 12.21 -12.24
CA LEU A 102 -1.28 11.62 -11.57
C LEU A 102 -1.50 12.31 -10.21
N ILE A 103 -2.74 12.73 -9.93
CA ILE A 103 -3.13 13.19 -8.60
C ILE A 103 -3.36 11.97 -7.71
N LEU A 104 -2.28 11.52 -7.06
CA LEU A 104 -2.27 10.48 -6.05
C LEU A 104 -1.56 11.03 -4.80
N GLY A 105 -1.97 10.59 -3.61
CA GLY A 105 -1.22 10.84 -2.39
C GLY A 105 0.15 10.16 -2.41
N LEU A 106 1.07 10.61 -1.55
CA LEU A 106 2.44 10.10 -1.48
C LEU A 106 2.48 8.57 -1.31
N HIS A 107 1.53 8.07 -0.53
CA HIS A 107 1.43 6.65 -0.21
C HIS A 107 0.36 5.91 -1.01
N GLN A 108 -0.07 6.42 -2.17
CA GLN A 108 -1.11 5.80 -2.99
C GLN A 108 -0.55 5.20 -4.28
N SER A 109 -1.04 4.01 -4.59
CA SER A 109 -0.80 3.33 -5.87
C SER A 109 -2.13 2.80 -6.44
N ILE A 110 -2.15 2.64 -7.77
CA ILE A 110 -3.25 2.07 -8.52
C ILE A 110 -2.98 0.57 -8.70
N TYR A 111 -3.92 -0.26 -8.26
CA TYR A 111 -3.81 -1.71 -8.32
C TYR A 111 -4.92 -2.33 -9.15
N MET A 112 -4.56 -3.33 -9.96
CA MET A 112 -5.48 -4.37 -10.38
C MET A 112 -5.67 -5.37 -9.23
N VAL A 113 -6.91 -5.74 -8.93
CA VAL A 113 -7.26 -6.74 -7.92
C VAL A 113 -7.94 -7.95 -8.57
N GLU A 114 -7.29 -9.10 -8.53
CA GLU A 114 -7.81 -10.36 -9.02
C GLU A 114 -8.50 -11.15 -7.90
N PHE A 115 -9.72 -11.63 -8.15
CA PHE A 115 -10.49 -12.45 -7.20
C PHE A 115 -10.74 -13.89 -7.69
N ASN A 116 -10.34 -14.22 -8.91
CA ASN A 116 -10.56 -15.52 -9.55
C ASN A 116 -9.42 -15.88 -10.53
N GLY A 117 -8.19 -15.71 -10.08
CA GLY A 117 -6.97 -16.08 -10.79
C GLY A 117 -6.59 -17.57 -10.59
N PRO A 118 -5.35 -17.95 -10.96
CA PRO A 118 -4.33 -17.12 -11.58
C PRO A 118 -4.73 -16.67 -12.99
N SER A 119 -4.25 -15.50 -13.40
CA SER A 119 -4.38 -14.99 -14.78
C SER A 119 -3.18 -14.10 -15.05
N THR A 120 -2.56 -14.28 -16.22
CA THR A 120 -1.36 -13.53 -16.63
C THR A 120 -1.67 -12.43 -17.64
N ASP A 121 -2.92 -12.30 -18.06
CA ASP A 121 -3.34 -11.60 -19.28
C ASP A 121 -4.63 -10.77 -19.09
N ARG A 122 -4.88 -10.26 -17.88
CA ARG A 122 -6.00 -9.35 -17.66
C ARG A 122 -5.80 -8.07 -18.46
N ARG A 123 -6.75 -7.77 -19.33
CA ARG A 123 -6.73 -6.57 -20.18
C ARG A 123 -7.34 -5.40 -19.44
N ILE A 124 -6.56 -4.33 -19.32
CA ILE A 124 -6.95 -3.09 -18.66
C ILE A 124 -6.99 -1.99 -19.71
N TYR A 125 -8.14 -1.36 -19.85
CA TYR A 125 -8.43 -0.35 -20.85
C TYR A 125 -8.19 1.02 -20.25
N LEU A 126 -7.28 1.77 -20.87
CA LEU A 126 -6.95 3.14 -20.51
C LEU A 126 -7.53 4.08 -21.56
N SER A 127 -8.29 5.07 -21.11
CA SER A 127 -8.70 6.21 -21.91
C SER A 127 -8.50 7.50 -21.13
N HIS A 128 -8.46 8.63 -21.80
CA HIS A 128 -8.26 9.93 -21.16
C HIS A 128 -9.18 10.98 -21.75
N MET A 129 -9.38 12.05 -21.00
CA MET A 129 -9.98 13.29 -21.46
C MET A 129 -9.23 14.43 -20.81
N GLY A 130 -8.90 15.48 -21.57
CA GLY A 130 -8.15 16.61 -21.03
C GLY A 130 -7.41 17.39 -22.10
N THR A 131 -6.54 18.28 -21.63
CA THR A 131 -5.57 19.02 -22.45
C THR A 131 -4.26 18.25 -22.55
N THR A 132 -3.43 18.59 -23.53
CA THR A 132 -2.12 18.00 -23.71
C THR A 132 -1.01 19.01 -23.46
N LEU A 133 0.15 18.53 -23.01
CA LEU A 133 1.37 19.31 -22.87
C LEU A 133 1.79 19.83 -24.25
N ALA A 134 2.17 21.10 -24.31
CA ALA A 134 2.74 21.68 -25.52
C ALA A 134 4.06 20.98 -25.90
N GLU A 135 4.52 21.14 -27.13
CA GLU A 135 5.82 20.62 -27.56
C GLU A 135 6.95 21.23 -26.70
N GLY A 136 7.80 20.38 -26.14
CA GLY A 136 8.88 20.79 -25.22
C GLY A 136 8.45 21.16 -23.80
N GLU A 137 7.14 21.12 -23.50
CA GLU A 137 6.65 21.21 -22.12
C GLU A 137 6.84 19.87 -21.41
N GLU A 138 7.42 19.89 -20.22
CA GLU A 138 7.65 18.71 -19.39
C GLU A 138 6.65 18.65 -18.23
N PRO A 139 6.27 17.44 -17.77
CA PRO A 139 5.43 17.29 -16.59
C PRO A 139 6.13 17.85 -15.36
N ARG A 140 5.34 18.32 -14.40
CA ARG A 140 5.82 18.84 -13.12
C ARG A 140 4.85 18.46 -12.01
N LEU A 141 5.39 18.29 -10.80
CA LEU A 141 4.58 18.05 -9.63
C LEU A 141 3.66 19.27 -9.38
N PRO A 142 2.33 19.10 -9.34
CA PRO A 142 1.41 20.17 -9.01
C PRO A 142 1.65 20.68 -7.57
N GLN A 143 1.50 21.98 -7.34
CA GLN A 143 1.70 22.58 -6.01
C GLN A 143 0.85 21.91 -4.93
N VAL A 144 -0.38 21.51 -5.27
CA VAL A 144 -1.27 20.81 -4.35
C VAL A 144 -0.68 19.48 -3.86
N LEU A 145 0.07 18.76 -4.70
CA LEU A 145 0.76 17.54 -4.30
C LEU A 145 2.07 17.84 -3.58
N GLU A 146 2.81 18.89 -3.98
CA GLU A 146 4.00 19.33 -3.22
C GLU A 146 3.65 19.61 -1.76
N ASP A 147 2.58 20.38 -1.53
CA ASP A 147 2.13 20.76 -0.19
C ASP A 147 1.64 19.53 0.60
N LEU A 148 0.90 18.63 -0.05
CA LEU A 148 0.41 17.39 0.54
C LEU A 148 1.57 16.47 0.95
N TYR A 149 2.53 16.26 0.04
CA TYR A 149 3.67 15.37 0.27
C TYR A 149 4.58 15.94 1.35
N ALA A 150 4.82 17.26 1.37
CA ALA A 150 5.60 17.90 2.41
C ALA A 150 4.97 17.72 3.79
N ALA A 151 3.64 17.82 3.89
CA ALA A 151 2.92 17.59 5.14
C ALA A 151 3.00 16.12 5.60
N ASP A 152 2.82 15.17 4.69
CA ASP A 152 2.91 13.73 4.99
C ASP A 152 4.32 13.36 5.47
N LEU A 153 5.36 13.79 4.76
CA LEU A 153 6.76 13.54 5.13
C LEU A 153 7.13 14.17 6.48
N ALA A 154 6.61 15.36 6.78
CA ALA A 154 6.85 16.00 8.07
C ALA A 154 6.20 15.20 9.22
N LYS A 155 5.01 14.63 8.99
CA LYS A 155 4.33 13.77 9.96
C LYS A 155 5.09 12.47 10.19
N GLU A 156 5.55 11.81 9.13
CA GLU A 156 6.36 10.59 9.23
C GLU A 156 7.66 10.84 10.00
N GLN A 157 8.34 11.96 9.73
CA GLN A 157 9.56 12.33 10.44
C GLN A 157 9.29 12.53 11.93
N ALA A 158 8.22 13.22 12.30
CA ALA A 158 7.83 13.42 13.70
C ALA A 158 7.46 12.10 14.40
N GLU A 159 6.72 11.22 13.74
CA GLU A 159 6.37 9.90 14.28
C GLU A 159 7.60 9.01 14.49
N LYS A 160 8.56 9.07 13.57
CA LYS A 160 9.83 8.36 13.68
C LYS A 160 10.69 8.90 14.82
N GLU A 161 10.80 10.21 14.96
CA GLU A 161 11.52 10.84 16.08
C GLU A 161 10.92 10.49 17.44
N GLU A 162 9.59 10.46 17.52
CA GLU A 162 8.85 10.01 18.70
C GLU A 162 9.14 8.53 19.00
N GLN A 163 9.07 7.67 18.00
CA GLN A 163 9.35 6.24 18.13
C GLN A 163 10.79 6.00 18.59
N ASP A 164 11.76 6.70 18.00
CA ASP A 164 13.18 6.61 18.36
C ASP A 164 13.40 7.08 19.81
N ARG A 165 12.69 8.14 20.25
CA ARG A 165 12.73 8.59 21.65
C ARG A 165 12.20 7.52 22.60
N ILE A 166 11.02 6.95 22.31
CA ILE A 166 10.42 5.87 23.12
C ILE A 166 11.36 4.67 23.19
N ILE A 167 11.96 4.27 22.07
CA ILE A 167 12.91 3.14 22.02
C ILE A 167 14.17 3.44 22.85
N ALA A 168 14.69 4.68 22.79
CA ALA A 168 15.85 5.09 23.58
C ALA A 168 15.55 5.08 25.08
N GLU A 169 14.40 5.60 25.50
CA GLU A 169 13.92 5.58 26.88
C GLU A 169 13.78 4.13 27.38
N MET A 170 13.09 3.27 26.63
CA MET A 170 12.94 1.86 26.96
C MET A 170 14.30 1.14 27.11
N ARG A 171 15.27 1.43 26.23
CA ARG A 171 16.63 0.86 26.32
C ARG A 171 17.38 1.33 27.55
N ALA A 172 17.24 2.60 27.92
CA ALA A 172 17.86 3.17 29.12
C ALA A 172 17.26 2.55 30.40
N GLU A 173 15.93 2.47 30.49
CA GLU A 173 15.25 1.81 31.62
C GLU A 173 15.65 0.34 31.76
N TYR A 174 15.72 -0.38 30.63
CA TYR A 174 16.16 -1.78 30.62
C TYR A 174 17.60 -1.92 31.11
N ALA A 175 18.52 -1.07 30.64
CA ALA A 175 19.90 -1.08 31.08
C ALA A 175 20.04 -0.78 32.58
N GLU A 176 19.26 0.17 33.12
CA GLU A 176 19.25 0.48 34.54
C GLU A 176 18.73 -0.69 35.38
N ARG A 177 17.66 -1.37 34.93
CA ARG A 177 17.12 -2.56 35.59
C ARG A 177 18.14 -3.69 35.66
N ILE A 178 18.87 -3.94 34.57
CA ILE A 178 19.94 -4.95 34.53
C ILE A 178 21.08 -4.57 35.47
N ARG A 179 21.44 -3.28 35.54
CA ARG A 179 22.47 -2.80 36.48
C ARG A 179 22.06 -3.04 37.94
N LYS A 180 20.84 -2.65 38.32
CA LYS A 180 20.29 -2.87 39.67
C LYS A 180 20.27 -4.35 40.05
N GLN A 181 19.84 -5.23 39.14
CA GLN A 181 19.86 -6.68 39.37
C GLN A 181 21.27 -7.23 39.58
N LYS A 182 22.26 -6.74 38.83
CA LYS A 182 23.67 -7.13 39.02
C LYS A 182 24.23 -6.64 40.37
N GLU A 183 23.91 -5.40 40.76
CA GLU A 183 24.32 -4.84 42.05
C GLU A 183 23.69 -5.62 43.22
N GLU A 184 22.40 -5.97 43.14
CA GLU A 184 21.71 -6.80 44.13
C GLU A 184 22.29 -8.21 44.22
N ALA A 185 22.54 -8.86 43.08
CA ALA A 185 23.15 -10.19 43.04
C ALA A 185 24.57 -10.20 43.64
N ALA A 186 25.37 -9.16 43.35
CA ALA A 186 26.71 -9.02 43.92
C ALA A 186 26.68 -8.80 45.44
N ARG A 187 25.73 -8.01 45.96
CA ARG A 187 25.53 -7.84 47.41
C ARG A 187 25.14 -9.15 48.09
N ALA A 188 24.18 -9.87 47.51
CA ALA A 188 23.74 -11.17 48.05
C ALA A 188 24.89 -12.20 48.08
N ALA A 189 25.75 -12.22 47.06
CA ALA A 189 26.94 -13.08 47.02
C ALA A 189 27.95 -12.72 48.13
N ALA A 190 28.26 -11.43 48.31
CA ALA A 190 29.19 -10.97 49.35
C ALA A 190 28.67 -11.26 50.78
N GLU A 191 27.36 -11.16 51.02
CA GLU A 191 26.73 -11.51 52.30
C GLU A 191 26.78 -13.03 52.57
N SER A 192 26.75 -13.87 51.53
CA SER A 192 26.91 -15.32 51.68
C SER A 192 28.34 -15.73 52.01
N GLU A 193 29.35 -15.10 51.39
CA GLU A 193 30.77 -15.37 51.67
C GLU A 193 31.20 -14.95 53.08
N GLN A 194 30.58 -13.91 53.65
CA GLN A 194 30.84 -13.52 55.05
C GLN A 194 30.25 -14.47 56.09
N LYS A 195 29.21 -15.25 55.74
CA LYS A 195 28.59 -16.22 56.66
C LYS A 195 29.28 -17.58 56.69
N ASP A 196 30.01 -17.94 55.62
CA ASP A 196 30.76 -19.19 55.54
C ASP A 196 32.20 -19.08 56.09
N GLY A 197 32.60 -17.89 56.57
CA GLY A 197 33.95 -17.58 57.08
C GLY A 197 34.08 -17.46 58.61
N GLU A 198 32.99 -17.62 59.38
CA GLU A 198 32.98 -17.78 60.86
C GLU A 198 32.84 -19.25 61.27
#